data_AF-A0A3B0MLQ9-F1
#
_entry.id   AF-A0A3B0MLQ9-F1
#
_cell.length_a   1.000
_cell.length_b   1.000
_cell.length_c   1.000
_cell.angle_alpha   90.00
_cell.angle_beta   90.00
_cell.angle_gamma   90.00
#
_symmetry.space_group_name_H-M   'P 1'
#
loop_
_entity.id
_entity.type
_entity.pdbx_description
1 polymer ?
#
loop_
_entity_poly.entity_id
_entity_poly.type
_entity_poly.pdbx_seq_one_letter_code
_entity_poly.pdbx_strand_id
1 'polypeptide(L)'
;MQKRIPILNAAGSNEGKQFAICNADYLFAMVLNIEHLRKNVIWLKEQVKLQNRKMPLGLLTYCYVVCRPTRKEAEEYLRYYSQENADWQKVDSIMNLMFKNT
;
A
#
# COMPACT_ATOMS: atom_id res chain seq x y z
N MET A 1 16.50 -17.32 -15.70
CA MET A 1 17.25 -16.84 -14.53
C MET A 1 17.14 -15.32 -14.46
N GLN A 2 16.76 -14.76 -13.31
CA GLN A 2 16.56 -13.31 -13.16
C GLN A 2 17.92 -12.58 -13.11
N LYS A 3 18.14 -11.64 -14.03
CA LYS A 3 19.45 -10.98 -14.24
C LYS A 3 19.76 -9.83 -13.28
N ARG A 4 18.75 -9.27 -12.61
CA ARG A 4 18.89 -8.14 -11.66
C ARG A 4 17.90 -8.24 -10.50
N ILE A 5 18.32 -7.77 -9.33
CA ILE A 5 17.46 -7.65 -8.13
C ILE A 5 16.47 -6.49 -8.36
N PRO A 6 15.15 -6.69 -8.21
CA PRO A 6 14.17 -5.61 -8.34
C PRO A 6 14.33 -4.53 -7.28
N ILE A 7 14.20 -3.27 -7.68
CA ILE A 7 14.18 -2.12 -6.76
C ILE A 7 12.73 -1.77 -6.42
N LEU A 8 12.41 -1.81 -5.13
CA LEU A 8 11.10 -1.41 -4.59
C LEU A 8 11.23 -0.08 -3.86
N ASN A 9 10.25 0.80 -4.04
CA ASN A 9 10.13 2.04 -3.27
C ASN A 9 8.71 2.17 -2.69
N ALA A 10 8.59 2.52 -1.41
CA ALA A 10 7.33 2.65 -0.69
C ALA A 10 7.02 4.13 -0.37
N ALA A 11 6.77 4.94 -1.40
CA ALA A 11 6.52 6.36 -1.24
C ALA A 11 5.03 6.72 -1.09
N GLY A 12 4.71 7.51 -0.07
CA GLY A 12 3.39 8.12 0.11
C GLY A 12 3.27 9.54 -0.48
N SER A 13 4.34 10.36 -0.39
CA SER A 13 4.35 11.75 -0.86
C SER A 13 4.50 11.89 -2.37
N ASN A 14 4.21 13.07 -2.91
CA ASN A 14 4.37 13.34 -4.35
C ASN A 14 5.85 13.27 -4.77
N GLU A 15 6.74 13.83 -3.96
CA GLU A 15 8.19 13.85 -4.21
C GLU A 15 8.75 12.44 -4.16
N GLY A 16 8.32 11.64 -3.19
CA GLY A 16 8.72 10.23 -3.09
C GLY A 16 8.22 9.41 -4.28
N LYS A 17 6.98 9.66 -4.75
CA LYS A 17 6.45 9.00 -5.95
C LYS A 17 7.25 9.39 -7.18
N GLN A 18 7.63 10.66 -7.35
CA GLN A 18 8.50 11.10 -8.46
C GLN A 18 9.87 10.42 -8.40
N PHE A 19 10.46 10.30 -7.20
CA PHE A 19 11.69 9.54 -7.01
C PHE A 19 11.53 8.07 -7.42
N ALA A 20 10.43 7.41 -7.04
CA ALA A 20 10.13 6.03 -7.43
C ALA A 20 9.95 5.89 -8.95
N ILE A 21 9.25 6.83 -9.58
CA ILE A 21 9.05 6.88 -11.04
C ILE A 21 10.37 6.93 -11.80
N CYS A 22 11.42 7.53 -11.25
CA CYS A 22 12.73 7.59 -11.90
C CYS A 22 13.64 6.39 -11.57
N ASN A 23 13.53 5.85 -10.35
CA ASN A 23 14.57 4.97 -9.79
C ASN A 23 14.11 3.55 -9.44
N ALA A 24 12.81 3.30 -9.32
CA ALA A 24 12.29 2.00 -8.87
C ALA A 24 11.76 1.14 -10.02
N ASP A 25 11.78 -0.17 -9.82
CA ASP A 25 11.08 -1.13 -10.66
C ASP A 25 9.62 -1.27 -10.24
N TYR A 26 9.34 -1.14 -8.94
CA TYR A 26 8.00 -1.17 -8.38
C TYR A 26 7.79 -0.03 -7.38
N LEU A 27 6.66 0.65 -7.51
CA LEU A 27 6.11 1.50 -6.47
C LEU A 27 5.18 0.67 -5.59
N PHE A 28 5.46 0.62 -4.29
CA PHE A 28 4.57 0.06 -3.27
C PHE A 28 3.68 1.18 -2.71
N ALA A 29 2.45 1.25 -3.20
CA ALA A 29 1.53 2.32 -2.91
C ALA A 29 0.58 1.97 -1.76
N MET A 30 0.31 2.97 -0.92
CA MET A 30 -0.79 2.93 0.04
C MET A 30 -2.11 3.18 -0.67
N VAL A 31 -3.12 2.39 -0.32
CA VAL A 31 -4.48 2.53 -0.85
C VAL A 31 -5.43 2.81 0.30
N LEU A 32 -6.00 4.01 0.31
CA LEU A 32 -7.01 4.42 1.29
C LEU A 32 -8.40 3.88 0.90
N ASN A 33 -8.74 3.99 -0.38
CA ASN A 33 -9.97 3.45 -0.95
C ASN A 33 -9.79 3.22 -2.46
N ILE A 34 -10.74 2.52 -3.08
CA ILE A 34 -10.69 2.12 -4.49
C ILE A 34 -10.65 3.34 -5.43
N GLU A 35 -11.40 4.40 -5.13
CA GLU A 35 -11.47 5.59 -5.99
C GLU A 35 -10.16 6.38 -5.95
N HIS A 36 -9.55 6.53 -4.77
CA HIS A 36 -8.24 7.13 -4.60
C HIS A 36 -7.17 6.29 -5.32
N LEU A 37 -7.22 4.96 -5.22
CA LEU A 37 -6.32 4.07 -5.96
C LEU A 37 -6.47 4.29 -7.46
N ARG A 38 -7.70 4.35 -7.98
CA ARG A 38 -7.96 4.58 -9.41
C ARG A 38 -7.32 5.87 -9.90
N LYS A 39 -7.51 6.97 -9.17
CA LYS A 39 -6.88 8.28 -9.49
C LYS A 39 -5.35 8.19 -9.45
N ASN A 40 -4.78 7.58 -8.42
CA ASN A 40 -3.34 7.41 -8.29
C ASN A 40 -2.74 6.57 -9.43
N VAL A 41 -3.43 5.50 -9.85
CA VAL A 41 -2.99 4.65 -10.97
C VAL A 41 -2.97 5.42 -12.27
N ILE A 42 -4.02 6.21 -12.55
CA ILE A 42 -4.11 7.03 -13.77
C ILE A 42 -2.97 8.06 -13.79
N TRP A 43 -2.83 8.83 -12.71
CA TRP A 43 -1.77 9.82 -12.58
C TRP A 43 -0.38 9.18 -12.73
N LEU A 44 -0.13 8.06 -12.06
CA LEU A 44 1.16 7.37 -12.12
C LEU A 44 1.49 6.92 -13.56
N LYS A 45 0.50 6.38 -14.28
CA LYS A 45 0.66 5.99 -15.69
C LYS A 45 1.00 7.19 -16.58
N GLU A 46 0.41 8.35 -16.35
CA GLU A 46 0.73 9.57 -17.08
C GLU A 46 2.16 10.04 -16.77
N GLN A 47 2.56 10.08 -15.50
CA GLN A 47 3.91 10.48 -15.11
C GLN A 47 4.98 9.55 -15.68
N VAL A 48 4.74 8.23 -15.67
CA VAL A 48 5.66 7.24 -16.22
C VAL A 48 5.86 7.42 -17.73
N LYS A 49 4.83 7.83 -18.48
CA LYS A 49 4.93 8.11 -19.93
C LYS A 49 5.86 9.29 -20.24
N LEU A 50 5.99 10.24 -19.31
CA LEU A 50 6.88 11.39 -19.46
C LEU A 50 8.36 11.00 -19.26
N GLN A 51 8.63 9.79 -18.78
CA GLN A 51 9.98 9.31 -18.51
C GLN A 51 10.48 8.37 -19.60
N ASN A 52 11.74 8.52 -20.00
CA ASN A 52 12.39 7.62 -20.95
C ASN A 52 12.90 6.34 -20.27
N ARG A 53 11.99 5.57 -19.69
CA ARG A 53 12.31 4.35 -18.96
C ARG A 53 12.56 3.18 -19.90
N LYS A 54 13.61 2.41 -19.64
CA LYS A 54 13.85 1.15 -20.35
C LYS A 54 12.80 0.09 -20.01
N MET A 55 12.30 0.08 -18.78
CA MET A 55 11.39 -0.93 -18.24
C MET A 55 10.14 -0.29 -17.61
N PRO A 56 8.97 -0.94 -17.68
CA PRO A 56 7.74 -0.43 -17.06
C PRO A 56 7.90 -0.32 -15.54
N LEU A 57 7.21 0.64 -14.94
CA LEU A 57 7.06 0.71 -13.48
C LEU A 57 5.90 -0.21 -13.07
N GLY A 58 6.17 -1.18 -12.21
CA GLY A 58 5.14 -1.99 -11.57
C GLY A 58 4.49 -1.26 -10.38
N LEU A 59 3.24 -1.60 -10.10
CA LEU A 59 2.52 -1.10 -8.92
C LEU A 59 2.18 -2.28 -8.01
N LEU A 60 2.51 -2.13 -6.73
CA LEU A 60 2.17 -3.07 -5.68
C LEU A 60 1.37 -2.34 -4.60
N THR A 61 0.45 -3.04 -3.96
CA THR A 61 -0.30 -2.55 -2.81
C THR A 61 -0.42 -3.68 -1.78
N TYR A 62 -0.61 -3.33 -0.51
CA TYR A 62 -1.00 -4.33 0.48
C TYR A 62 -2.50 -4.61 0.40
N CYS A 63 -2.86 -5.82 0.81
CA CYS A 63 -4.21 -6.24 1.12
C CYS A 63 -4.16 -7.04 2.41
N TYR A 64 -5.12 -6.80 3.29
CA TYR A 64 -5.29 -7.58 4.50
C TYR A 64 -6.34 -8.67 4.27
N VAL A 65 -5.98 -9.91 4.54
CA VAL A 65 -6.85 -11.07 4.32
C VAL A 65 -6.97 -11.88 5.59
N VAL A 66 -8.20 -12.11 6.03
CA VAL A 66 -8.52 -13.09 7.07
C VAL A 66 -9.10 -14.31 6.38
N CYS A 67 -8.44 -15.47 6.51
CA CYS A 67 -8.84 -16.70 5.84
C CYS A 67 -9.20 -17.79 6.86
N ARG A 68 -10.38 -18.39 6.68
CA ARG A 68 -10.91 -19.54 7.43
C ARG A 68 -11.75 -20.41 6.48
N PRO A 69 -12.04 -21.69 6.83
CA PRO A 69 -12.81 -22.59 5.98
C PRO A 69 -14.15 -22.02 5.50
N THR A 70 -14.83 -21.24 6.35
CA THR A 70 -16.04 -20.51 5.99
C THR A 70 -15.93 -19.00 6.23
N ARG A 71 -16.78 -18.23 5.54
CA ARG A 71 -16.89 -16.78 5.76
C ARG A 71 -17.25 -16.42 7.21
N LYS A 72 -18.19 -17.16 7.79
CA LYS A 72 -18.63 -16.96 9.17
C LYS A 72 -17.46 -17.09 10.14
N GLU A 73 -16.67 -18.15 10.01
CA GLU A 73 -15.48 -18.36 10.84
C GLU A 73 -14.44 -17.25 10.65
N ALA A 74 -14.27 -16.73 9.42
CA ALA A 74 -13.34 -15.63 9.16
C ALA A 74 -13.78 -14.33 9.87
N GLU A 75 -15.07 -14.00 9.81
CA GLU A 75 -15.65 -12.83 10.47
C GLU A 75 -15.62 -12.97 12.00
N GLU A 76 -15.94 -14.16 12.53
CA GLU A 76 -15.85 -14.45 13.96
C GLU A 76 -14.41 -14.37 14.46
N TYR A 77 -13.45 -14.91 13.71
CA TYR A 77 -12.03 -14.82 14.05
C TYR A 77 -11.54 -13.37 14.00
N LEU A 78 -11.91 -12.60 12.97
CA LEU A 78 -11.62 -11.17 12.87
C LEU A 78 -12.13 -10.43 14.11
N ARG A 79 -13.40 -10.62 14.48
CA ARG A 79 -14.00 -9.99 15.66
C ARG A 79 -13.27 -10.37 16.95
N TYR A 80 -12.89 -11.64 17.09
CA TYR A 80 -12.18 -12.15 18.26
C TYR A 80 -10.87 -11.38 18.53
N TYR A 81 -9.93 -11.29 17.58
CA TYR A 81 -8.65 -10.62 17.85
C TYR A 81 -8.69 -9.11 17.63
N SER A 82 -9.56 -8.60 16.73
CA SER A 82 -9.54 -7.18 16.37
C SER A 82 -10.50 -6.33 17.19
N GLN A 83 -11.43 -6.93 17.92
CA GLN A 83 -12.41 -6.20 18.73
C GLN A 83 -12.42 -6.70 20.17
N GLU A 84 -12.69 -7.99 20.38
CA GLU A 84 -12.89 -8.57 21.72
C GLU A 84 -11.57 -8.63 22.52
N ASN A 85 -10.45 -8.88 21.84
CA ASN A 85 -9.12 -9.01 22.46
C ASN A 85 -8.13 -7.93 21.98
N ALA A 86 -8.63 -6.83 21.43
CA ALA A 86 -7.79 -5.74 20.96
C ALA A 86 -7.25 -4.90 22.14
N ASP A 87 -5.97 -4.58 22.10
CA ASP A 87 -5.38 -3.53 22.95
C ASP A 87 -5.74 -2.15 22.40
N TRP A 88 -6.95 -1.70 22.71
CA TRP A 88 -7.50 -0.43 22.23
C TRP A 88 -6.65 0.78 22.66
N GLN A 89 -6.06 0.75 23.84
CA GLN A 89 -5.18 1.82 24.30
C GLN A 89 -3.95 1.97 23.39
N LYS A 90 -3.37 0.83 22.98
CA LYS A 90 -2.24 0.84 22.05
C LYS A 90 -2.66 1.25 20.65
N VAL A 91 -3.82 0.80 20.17
CA VAL A 91 -4.39 1.22 18.88
C VAL A 91 -4.54 2.74 18.85
N ASP A 92 -5.21 3.33 19.84
CA ASP A 92 -5.41 4.78 19.92
C ASP A 92 -4.08 5.54 19.97
N SER A 93 -3.12 5.04 20.74
CA SER A 93 -1.78 5.62 20.81
C SER A 93 -1.06 5.63 19.45
N ILE A 94 -1.15 4.53 18.69
CA ILE A 94 -0.54 4.43 17.36
C ILE A 94 -1.25 5.36 16.38
N MET A 95 -2.59 5.39 16.39
CA MET A 95 -3.37 6.26 15.51
C MET A 95 -3.04 7.74 15.77
N ASN A 96 -3.00 8.15 17.03
CA ASN A 96 -2.63 9.51 17.41
C ASN A 96 -1.20 9.85 16.96
N LEU A 97 -0.25 8.92 17.02
CA LEU A 97 1.11 9.16 16.55
C LEU A 97 1.20 9.25 15.02
N MET A 98 0.56 8.32 14.30
CA MET A 98 0.63 8.26 12.85
C MET A 98 -0.05 9.44 12.18
N PHE A 99 -1.11 9.98 12.79
CA PHE A 99 -1.91 11.05 12.20
C PHE A 99 -1.72 12.41 12.87
N LYS A 100 -0.82 12.54 13.86
CA LYS A 100 -0.61 13.77 14.65
C LYS A 100 -0.36 15.03 13.82
N ASN A 101 0.19 14.87 12.61
CA ASN A 101 0.66 15.95 11.74
C ASN A 101 0.05 15.90 10.33
N THR A 102 -1.10 15.25 10.16
CA THR A 102 -1.86 15.16 8.90
C THR A 102 -3.13 15.99 9.00
#